data_AF-A0A7Z9CS05-F1
#
_entry.id   AF-A0A7Z9CS05-F1
#
_cell.length_a   1.000
_cell.length_b   1.000
_cell.length_c   1.000
_cell.angle_alpha   90.00
_cell.angle_beta   90.00
_cell.angle_gamma   90.00
#
_symmetry.space_group_name_H-M   'P 1'
#
loop_
_entity.id
_entity.type
_entity.pdbx_description
1 polymer ?
#
loop_
_entity_poly.entity_id
_entity_poly.type
_entity_poly.pdbx_seq_one_letter_code
_entity_poly.pdbx_strand_id
1 'polypeptide(L)'
;MNSIKIYTCHHKPSAFLDASIIQPLHVGKANSYNDIGCAGDDTGDNISFKNPFYCELTAHYWVWKNESLSDYVGFMHYRRHLNFSTQQDHAEDNWGVVNYPLINPDYEALFGLTDDAIRTCVEGSDLLLPKKWSVTSAGSKNNLDHYSKGEFLHIKDYKAALEVVEELYPEYKTAIQQFNNATDGYYTNMFVMRKDMFIDYSEWLFNILDRLEERISMDNYNAQENV
;
A
#
# COMPACT_ATOMS: atom_id res chain seq x y z
N MET A 1 -25.68 -6.61 -2.30
CA MET A 1 -24.67 -5.54 -2.33
C MET A 1 -23.32 -6.17 -2.05
N ASN A 2 -22.29 -5.76 -2.77
CA ASN A 2 -20.93 -6.28 -2.57
C ASN A 2 -20.41 -5.88 -1.18
N SER A 3 -19.74 -6.81 -0.51
CA SER A 3 -19.05 -6.59 0.74
C SER A 3 -17.72 -5.86 0.50
N ILE A 4 -17.36 -4.93 1.37
CA ILE A 4 -16.16 -4.10 1.25
C ILE A 4 -15.50 -4.07 2.62
N LYS A 5 -14.17 -4.23 2.68
CA LYS A 5 -13.36 -3.95 3.85
C LYS A 5 -12.09 -3.22 3.42
N ILE A 6 -11.79 -2.10 4.07
CA ILE A 6 -10.57 -1.32 3.83
C ILE A 6 -9.81 -1.22 5.14
N TYR A 7 -8.53 -1.58 5.15
CA TYR A 7 -7.72 -1.62 6.36
C TYR A 7 -6.84 -0.37 6.45
N THR A 8 -6.87 0.33 7.58
CA THR A 8 -5.95 1.44 7.87
C THR A 8 -4.79 0.95 8.72
N CYS A 9 -3.55 1.22 8.31
CA CYS A 9 -2.35 0.71 9.00
C CYS A 9 -1.82 1.72 10.03
N HIS A 10 -1.79 1.32 11.32
CA HIS A 10 -1.40 2.12 12.47
C HIS A 10 -0.20 1.50 13.21
N HIS A 11 0.76 2.31 13.66
CA HIS A 11 1.93 1.84 14.45
C HIS A 11 2.06 2.54 15.81
N LYS A 12 1.09 3.41 16.14
CA LYS A 12 1.03 4.21 17.37
C LYS A 12 -0.40 4.70 17.59
N PRO A 13 -0.75 5.19 18.80
CA PRO A 13 -2.04 5.82 19.04
C PRO A 13 -2.31 6.95 18.04
N SER A 14 -3.43 6.86 17.34
CA SER A 14 -3.89 7.82 16.32
C SER A 14 -5.40 7.71 16.16
N ALA A 15 -6.03 8.72 15.55
CA ALA A 15 -7.46 8.67 15.24
C ALA A 15 -7.80 7.51 14.30
N PHE A 16 -9.00 6.95 14.48
CA PHE A 16 -9.62 5.99 13.57
C PHE A 16 -10.75 6.67 12.81
N LEU A 17 -11.07 6.14 11.63
CA LEU A 17 -12.23 6.58 10.84
C LEU A 17 -13.47 5.85 11.34
N ASP A 18 -14.61 6.53 11.36
CA ASP A 18 -15.85 6.03 11.96
C ASP A 18 -16.61 5.03 11.07
N ALA A 19 -16.35 5.03 9.77
CA ALA A 19 -17.01 4.15 8.80
C ALA A 19 -16.77 2.66 9.12
N SER A 20 -17.85 1.87 9.18
CA SER A 20 -17.77 0.45 9.55
C SER A 20 -17.05 -0.41 8.51
N ILE A 21 -16.97 0.05 7.26
CA ILE A 21 -16.18 -0.60 6.20
C ILE A 21 -14.68 -0.47 6.46
N ILE A 22 -14.25 0.53 7.23
CA ILE A 22 -12.85 0.81 7.51
C ILE A 22 -12.42 0.14 8.81
N GLN A 23 -11.39 -0.69 8.74
CA GLN A 23 -10.93 -1.52 9.84
C GLN A 23 -9.50 -1.11 10.23
N PRO A 24 -9.29 -0.51 11.42
CA PRO A 24 -7.94 -0.15 11.86
C PRO A 24 -7.15 -1.39 12.24
N LEU A 25 -5.87 -1.41 11.88
CA LEU A 25 -4.96 -2.53 12.11
C LEU A 25 -3.61 -2.04 12.65
N HIS A 26 -3.16 -2.60 13.77
CA HIS A 26 -1.87 -2.32 14.38
C HIS A 26 -0.79 -3.14 13.67
N VAL A 27 -0.02 -2.49 12.81
CA VAL A 27 1.08 -3.12 12.05
C VAL A 27 2.36 -3.20 12.85
N GLY A 28 3.10 -4.28 12.68
CA GLY A 28 4.29 -4.55 13.48
C GLY A 28 4.00 -4.79 14.95
N LYS A 29 2.77 -5.23 15.29
CA LYS A 29 2.37 -5.46 16.69
C LYS A 29 3.27 -6.47 17.40
N ALA A 30 3.80 -7.48 16.69
CA ALA A 30 4.75 -8.44 17.25
C ALA A 30 6.03 -7.79 17.82
N ASN A 31 6.37 -6.58 17.36
CA ASN A 31 7.53 -5.80 17.81
C ASN A 31 7.16 -4.74 18.87
N SER A 32 5.90 -4.68 19.30
CA SER A 32 5.38 -3.62 20.16
C SER A 32 4.73 -4.19 21.42
N TYR A 33 5.12 -3.67 22.59
CA TYR A 33 4.45 -3.98 23.85
C TYR A 33 3.18 -3.14 24.10
N ASN A 34 2.91 -2.16 23.24
CA ASN A 34 1.81 -1.22 23.44
C ASN A 34 0.54 -1.70 22.71
N ASP A 35 -0.60 -1.46 23.35
CA ASP A 35 -1.89 -1.48 22.66
C ASP A 35 -2.24 -0.07 22.16
N ILE A 36 -2.87 0.01 21.00
CA ILE A 36 -3.29 1.28 20.37
C ILE A 36 -4.81 1.33 20.11
N GLY A 37 -5.57 0.33 20.59
CA GLY A 37 -7.02 0.31 20.51
C GLY A 37 -7.60 -0.39 19.27
N CYS A 38 -6.80 -1.18 18.55
CA CYS A 38 -7.24 -1.99 17.42
C CYS A 38 -6.51 -3.34 17.35
N ALA A 39 -7.02 -4.27 16.53
CA ALA A 39 -6.42 -5.59 16.33
C ALA A 39 -5.02 -5.47 15.69
N GLY A 40 -4.12 -6.39 16.02
CA GLY A 40 -2.77 -6.45 15.45
C GLY A 40 -2.66 -7.37 14.23
N ASP A 41 -1.62 -7.15 13.44
CA ASP A 41 -1.20 -8.03 12.33
C ASP A 41 -0.43 -9.29 12.80
N ASP A 42 -0.42 -9.60 14.09
CA ASP A 42 0.47 -10.57 14.74
C ASP A 42 -0.24 -11.87 15.17
N THR A 43 -1.44 -12.14 14.62
CA THR A 43 -2.23 -13.33 14.94
C THR A 43 -2.32 -14.28 13.74
N GLY A 44 -2.54 -15.58 13.99
CA GLY A 44 -2.61 -16.56 12.90
C GLY A 44 -1.32 -16.67 12.10
N ASP A 45 -1.43 -16.86 10.78
CA ASP A 45 -0.28 -16.87 9.86
C ASP A 45 0.14 -15.43 9.52
N ASN A 46 1.34 -15.02 9.94
CA ASN A 46 1.73 -13.63 9.87
C ASN A 46 3.24 -13.40 9.75
N ILE A 47 3.57 -12.18 9.29
CA ILE A 47 4.93 -11.65 9.19
C ILE A 47 5.07 -10.33 9.95
N SER A 48 4.28 -10.11 11.01
CA SER A 48 4.27 -8.84 11.77
C SER A 48 5.67 -8.42 12.24
N PHE A 49 6.48 -9.38 12.69
CA PHE A 49 7.86 -9.11 13.12
C PHE A 49 8.74 -8.53 12.00
N LYS A 50 8.39 -8.76 10.73
CA LYS A 50 9.09 -8.21 9.55
C LYS A 50 8.64 -6.78 9.20
N ASN A 51 7.75 -6.14 9.96
CA ASN A 51 7.28 -4.78 9.70
C ASN A 51 8.39 -3.72 9.50
N PRO A 52 9.55 -3.78 10.19
CA PRO A 52 10.67 -2.89 9.91
C PRO A 52 11.20 -2.96 8.48
N PHE A 53 10.93 -4.07 7.78
CA PHE A 53 11.36 -4.30 6.40
C PHE A 53 10.21 -4.31 5.38
N TYR A 54 9.05 -4.81 5.78
CA TYR A 54 7.90 -4.96 4.90
C TYR A 54 6.91 -3.80 4.99
N CYS A 55 7.05 -2.94 6.01
CA CYS A 55 6.11 -1.86 6.29
C CYS A 55 4.65 -2.37 6.27
N GLU A 56 3.72 -1.68 5.63
CA GLU A 56 2.31 -2.10 5.58
C GLU A 56 2.05 -3.39 4.79
N LEU A 57 3.05 -3.98 4.09
CA LEU A 57 2.88 -5.32 3.50
C LEU A 57 2.64 -6.39 4.57
N THR A 58 3.02 -6.13 5.82
CA THR A 58 2.64 -6.99 6.96
C THR A 58 1.13 -7.05 7.19
N ALA A 59 0.42 -5.93 7.06
CA ALA A 59 -1.04 -5.90 7.08
C ALA A 59 -1.65 -6.61 5.86
N HIS A 60 -1.09 -6.35 4.67
CA HIS A 60 -1.52 -7.02 3.44
C HIS A 60 -1.45 -8.55 3.60
N TYR A 61 -0.29 -9.06 4.02
CA TYR A 61 -0.07 -10.47 4.25
C TYR A 61 -1.06 -11.04 5.26
N TRP A 62 -1.21 -10.38 6.41
CA TRP A 62 -2.09 -10.83 7.47
C TRP A 62 -3.55 -10.93 6.99
N VAL A 63 -4.04 -9.92 6.27
CA VAL A 63 -5.40 -9.94 5.69
C VAL A 63 -5.52 -11.08 4.67
N TRP A 64 -4.53 -11.26 3.79
CA TRP A 64 -4.54 -12.34 2.80
C TRP A 64 -4.61 -13.73 3.42
N LYS A 65 -3.90 -13.98 4.52
CA LYS A 65 -3.84 -15.30 5.15
C LYS A 65 -4.96 -15.59 6.14
N ASN A 66 -5.51 -14.57 6.80
CA ASN A 66 -6.35 -14.79 7.98
C ASN A 66 -7.80 -14.30 7.82
N GLU A 67 -8.03 -13.26 7.01
CA GLU A 67 -9.37 -12.68 6.91
C GLU A 67 -10.29 -13.47 5.97
N SER A 68 -11.57 -13.53 6.34
CA SER A 68 -12.63 -13.87 5.40
C SER A 68 -12.84 -12.70 4.44
N LEU A 69 -12.11 -12.71 3.32
CA LEU A 69 -12.05 -11.59 2.38
C LEU A 69 -13.43 -11.21 1.82
N SER A 70 -13.75 -9.93 1.94
CA SER A 70 -14.87 -9.24 1.29
C SER A 70 -14.71 -9.21 -0.23
N ASP A 71 -15.78 -8.89 -0.96
CA ASP A 71 -15.76 -8.77 -2.44
C ASP A 71 -14.79 -7.69 -2.93
N TYR A 72 -14.57 -6.66 -2.11
CA TYR A 72 -13.50 -5.68 -2.26
C TYR A 72 -12.64 -5.60 -1.00
N VAL A 73 -11.33 -5.54 -1.24
CA VAL A 73 -10.28 -5.43 -0.21
C VAL A 73 -9.45 -4.20 -0.50
N GLY A 74 -9.20 -3.38 0.51
CA GLY A 74 -8.36 -2.20 0.34
C GLY A 74 -7.47 -1.89 1.53
N PHE A 75 -6.50 -1.02 1.30
CA PHE A 75 -5.54 -0.56 2.30
C PHE A 75 -5.35 0.95 2.19
N MET A 76 -5.24 1.61 3.34
CA MET A 76 -4.91 3.02 3.47
C MET A 76 -3.93 3.22 4.63
N HIS A 77 -3.24 4.36 4.68
CA HIS A 77 -2.43 4.71 5.84
C HIS A 77 -3.31 5.37 6.92
N TYR A 78 -2.87 5.35 8.18
CA TYR A 78 -3.59 6.01 9.27
C TYR A 78 -3.81 7.53 9.15
N ARG A 79 -3.10 8.21 8.25
CA ARG A 79 -3.15 9.67 8.06
C ARG A 79 -3.19 10.12 6.60
N ARG A 80 -3.38 9.18 5.68
CA ARG A 80 -3.51 9.43 4.24
C ARG A 80 -4.55 8.46 3.71
N HIS A 81 -5.62 9.00 3.18
CA HIS A 81 -6.79 8.24 2.75
C HIS A 81 -7.14 8.62 1.31
N LEU A 82 -7.82 7.72 0.60
CA LEU A 82 -8.38 8.00 -0.71
C LEU A 82 -9.64 8.87 -0.56
N ASN A 83 -9.89 9.73 -1.55
CA ASN A 83 -11.13 10.50 -1.62
C ASN A 83 -12.17 9.70 -2.41
N PHE A 84 -13.22 9.25 -1.74
CA PHE A 84 -14.33 8.49 -2.35
C PHE A 84 -15.54 9.37 -2.68
N SER A 85 -15.48 10.67 -2.40
CA SER A 85 -16.53 11.60 -2.79
C SER A 85 -16.58 11.79 -4.31
N THR A 86 -17.68 12.33 -4.83
CA THR A 86 -17.78 12.70 -6.25
C THR A 86 -16.93 13.93 -6.60
N GLN A 87 -16.54 14.74 -5.61
CA GLN A 87 -15.73 15.94 -5.79
C GLN A 87 -14.24 15.57 -5.78
N GLN A 88 -13.59 15.57 -6.93
CA GLN A 88 -12.20 15.11 -7.10
C GLN A 88 -11.21 16.24 -7.45
N ASP A 89 -11.71 17.46 -7.59
CA ASP A 89 -11.00 18.67 -8.06
C ASP A 89 -10.59 19.61 -6.91
N HIS A 90 -10.31 19.04 -5.73
CA HIS A 90 -9.75 19.79 -4.62
C HIS A 90 -8.33 20.31 -4.93
N ALA A 91 -7.95 21.41 -4.30
CA ALA A 91 -6.60 21.94 -4.41
C ALA A 91 -5.58 20.97 -3.78
N GLU A 92 -4.63 20.54 -4.59
CA GLU A 92 -3.52 19.69 -4.18
C GLU A 92 -2.27 20.53 -3.86
N ASP A 93 -1.40 20.02 -3.00
CA ASP A 93 -0.06 20.56 -2.82
C ASP A 93 0.91 20.08 -3.91
N ASN A 94 2.19 20.42 -3.78
CA ASN A 94 3.24 20.04 -4.74
C ASN A 94 3.46 18.53 -4.89
N TRP A 95 2.91 17.72 -3.98
CA TRP A 95 3.01 16.26 -3.98
C TRP A 95 1.73 15.58 -4.47
N GLY A 96 0.74 16.36 -4.93
CA GLY A 96 -0.53 15.82 -5.41
C GLY A 96 -1.44 15.35 -4.29
N VAL A 97 -1.28 15.88 -3.06
CA VAL A 97 -2.14 15.51 -1.93
C VAL A 97 -2.99 16.69 -1.47
N VAL A 98 -4.22 16.38 -1.06
CA VAL A 98 -5.14 17.36 -0.45
C VAL A 98 -4.93 17.34 1.06
N ASN A 99 -4.49 18.46 1.61
CA ASN A 99 -4.20 18.55 3.04
C ASN A 99 -5.43 18.99 3.84
N TYR A 100 -5.69 18.29 4.95
CA TYR A 100 -6.73 18.66 5.91
C TYR A 100 -6.17 18.50 7.33
N PRO A 101 -6.43 19.44 8.27
CA PRO A 101 -5.67 19.53 9.52
C PRO A 101 -5.95 18.40 10.53
N LEU A 102 -7.16 17.85 10.56
CA LEU A 102 -7.62 16.91 11.58
C LEU A 102 -8.55 15.85 10.99
N ILE A 103 -8.49 14.62 11.48
CA ILE A 103 -9.53 13.63 11.23
C ILE A 103 -10.70 13.96 12.16
N ASN A 104 -11.81 14.42 11.59
CA ASN A 104 -13.05 14.78 12.26
C ASN A 104 -14.25 14.46 11.34
N PRO A 105 -15.51 14.60 11.80
CA PRO A 105 -16.67 14.30 10.96
C PRO A 105 -16.74 15.14 9.66
N ASP A 106 -16.23 16.37 9.68
CA ASP A 106 -16.18 17.23 8.49
C ASP A 106 -15.19 16.70 7.43
N TYR A 107 -14.03 16.20 7.87
CA TYR A 107 -13.04 15.51 7.03
C TYR A 107 -13.64 14.27 6.36
N GLU A 108 -14.31 13.44 7.15
CA GLU A 108 -14.91 12.21 6.66
C GLU A 108 -16.02 12.47 5.66
N ALA A 109 -16.89 13.45 5.94
CA ALA A 109 -17.94 13.88 5.04
C ALA A 109 -17.39 14.49 3.75
N LEU A 110 -16.36 15.35 3.85
CA LEU A 110 -15.75 16.04 2.71
C LEU A 110 -15.14 15.06 1.71
N PHE A 111 -14.43 14.03 2.19
CA PHE A 111 -13.73 13.06 1.35
C PHE A 111 -14.48 11.76 1.11
N GLY A 112 -15.75 11.67 1.53
CA GLY A 112 -16.59 10.49 1.32
C GLY A 112 -16.08 9.26 2.07
N LEU A 113 -15.47 9.43 3.24
CA LEU A 113 -15.01 8.32 4.09
C LEU A 113 -16.18 7.76 4.92
N THR A 114 -17.30 7.49 4.25
CA THR A 114 -18.53 6.93 4.84
C THR A 114 -18.91 5.65 4.10
N ASP A 115 -19.66 4.77 4.75
CA ASP A 115 -20.02 3.47 4.17
C ASP A 115 -20.74 3.62 2.82
N ASP A 116 -21.67 4.57 2.70
CA ASP A 116 -22.46 4.78 1.47
C ASP A 116 -21.61 5.37 0.33
N ALA A 117 -20.76 6.36 0.62
CA ALA A 117 -19.90 6.98 -0.38
C ALA A 117 -18.86 5.98 -0.91
N ILE A 118 -18.24 5.21 -0.02
CA ILE A 118 -17.29 4.14 -0.40
C ILE A 118 -17.98 3.10 -1.28
N ARG A 119 -19.17 2.61 -0.88
CA ARG A 119 -19.93 1.63 -1.69
C ARG A 119 -20.23 2.15 -3.09
N THR A 120 -20.71 3.39 -3.18
CA THR A 120 -21.05 4.03 -4.45
C THR A 120 -19.82 4.21 -5.33
N CYS A 121 -18.69 4.63 -4.77
CA CYS A 121 -17.45 4.85 -5.51
C CYS A 121 -16.82 3.54 -6.03
N VAL A 122 -16.88 2.48 -5.22
CA VAL A 122 -16.26 1.19 -5.55
C VAL A 122 -17.08 0.39 -6.56
N GLU A 123 -18.40 0.60 -6.62
CA GLU A 123 -19.30 -0.16 -7.49
C GLU A 123 -18.88 -0.08 -8.97
N GLY A 124 -18.71 -1.25 -9.60
CA GLY A 124 -18.35 -1.37 -11.01
C GLY A 124 -16.87 -1.13 -11.34
N SER A 125 -16.03 -0.81 -10.35
CA SER A 125 -14.59 -0.66 -10.53
C SER A 125 -13.83 -1.95 -10.22
N ASP A 126 -12.72 -2.17 -10.90
CA ASP A 126 -11.86 -3.34 -10.66
C ASP A 126 -10.80 -3.05 -9.59
N LEU A 127 -10.22 -1.85 -9.68
CA LEU A 127 -9.12 -1.35 -8.85
C LEU A 127 -9.23 0.18 -8.76
N LEU A 128 -9.22 0.71 -7.55
CA LEU A 128 -9.10 2.12 -7.24
C LEU A 128 -7.73 2.39 -6.63
N LEU A 129 -7.09 3.44 -7.13
CA LEU A 129 -5.75 3.88 -6.77
C LEU A 129 -5.72 5.42 -6.71
N PRO A 130 -4.75 6.03 -6.01
CA PRO A 130 -4.51 7.46 -6.15
C PRO A 130 -4.03 7.80 -7.58
N LYS A 131 -3.95 9.10 -7.88
CA LYS A 131 -3.36 9.58 -9.14
C LYS A 131 -1.90 9.12 -9.25
N LYS A 132 -1.45 8.88 -10.48
CA LYS A 132 -0.03 8.66 -10.75
C LYS A 132 0.77 9.91 -10.40
N TRP A 133 2.01 9.69 -9.96
CA TRP A 133 2.97 10.77 -9.74
C TRP A 133 4.11 10.70 -10.77
N SER A 134 4.57 11.86 -11.22
CA SER A 134 5.62 11.98 -12.23
C SER A 134 7.00 12.11 -11.59
N VAL A 135 7.90 11.16 -11.88
CA VAL A 135 9.27 11.19 -11.33
C VAL A 135 10.13 12.31 -11.90
N THR A 136 9.72 12.89 -13.04
CA THR A 136 10.39 14.06 -13.62
C THR A 136 10.28 15.29 -12.75
N SER A 137 9.23 15.39 -11.92
CA SER A 137 9.07 16.44 -10.91
C SER A 137 10.17 16.40 -9.85
N ALA A 138 10.78 15.24 -9.62
CA ALA A 138 11.95 15.04 -8.76
C ALA A 138 13.27 14.95 -9.53
N GLY A 139 13.31 15.38 -10.80
CA GLY A 139 14.54 15.41 -11.60
C GLY A 139 15.04 14.03 -12.07
N SER A 140 14.17 13.02 -12.06
CA SER A 140 14.50 11.68 -12.55
C SER A 140 14.06 11.50 -14.01
N LYS A 141 14.81 10.72 -14.78
CA LYS A 141 14.56 10.47 -16.21
C LYS A 141 13.37 9.54 -16.44
N ASN A 142 13.26 8.50 -15.63
CA ASN A 142 12.23 7.46 -15.67
C ASN A 142 12.20 6.73 -14.32
N ASN A 143 11.28 5.79 -14.14
CA ASN A 143 11.08 5.10 -12.87
C ASN A 143 12.33 4.31 -12.40
N LEU A 144 13.10 3.72 -13.33
CA LEU A 144 14.36 3.04 -13.01
C LEU A 144 15.42 4.01 -12.49
N ASP A 145 15.62 5.14 -13.18
CA ASP A 145 16.52 6.21 -12.76
C ASP A 145 16.10 6.78 -11.40
N HIS A 146 14.78 6.90 -11.16
CA HIS A 146 14.24 7.38 -9.90
C HIS A 146 14.63 6.49 -8.72
N TYR A 147 14.45 5.17 -8.82
CA TYR A 147 14.91 4.24 -7.79
C TYR A 147 16.42 4.34 -7.59
N SER A 148 17.20 4.43 -8.68
CA SER A 148 18.67 4.48 -8.61
C SER A 148 19.24 5.74 -7.93
N LYS A 149 18.47 6.82 -7.88
CA LYS A 149 18.83 8.10 -7.26
C LYS A 149 18.26 8.28 -5.85
N GLY A 150 17.42 7.35 -5.38
CA GLY A 150 16.83 7.45 -4.05
C GLY A 150 17.91 7.47 -2.98
N GLU A 151 17.85 8.44 -2.06
CA GLU A 151 18.86 8.65 -1.01
C GLU A 151 19.09 7.40 -0.14
N PHE A 152 18.02 6.63 0.11
CA PHE A 152 18.02 5.43 0.93
C PHE A 152 17.78 4.15 0.12
N LEU A 153 17.93 4.21 -1.21
CA LEU A 153 17.65 3.09 -2.11
C LEU A 153 18.92 2.60 -2.76
N HIS A 154 19.06 1.28 -2.86
CA HIS A 154 20.20 0.64 -3.50
C HIS A 154 19.75 -0.08 -4.76
N ILE A 155 20.15 0.43 -5.92
CA ILE A 155 19.69 -0.10 -7.23
C ILE A 155 19.97 -1.61 -7.43
N LYS A 156 20.93 -2.18 -6.69
CA LYS A 156 21.20 -3.62 -6.71
C LYS A 156 20.00 -4.44 -6.22
N ASP A 157 19.25 -3.94 -5.24
CA ASP A 157 18.13 -4.67 -4.62
C ASP A 157 16.93 -4.69 -5.57
N TYR A 158 16.63 -3.55 -6.21
CA TYR A 158 15.60 -3.49 -7.24
C TYR A 158 15.94 -4.37 -8.45
N LYS A 159 17.21 -4.39 -8.89
CA LYS A 159 17.63 -5.29 -9.98
C LYS A 159 17.47 -6.76 -9.60
N ALA A 160 17.81 -7.15 -8.37
CA ALA A 160 17.57 -8.51 -7.89
C ALA A 160 16.07 -8.86 -7.90
N ALA A 161 15.20 -7.92 -7.53
CA ALA A 161 13.75 -8.10 -7.63
C ALA A 161 13.30 -8.32 -9.09
N LEU A 162 13.79 -7.50 -10.03
CA LEU A 162 13.47 -7.67 -11.46
C LEU A 162 13.92 -9.01 -12.02
N GLU A 163 15.10 -9.50 -11.62
CA GLU A 163 15.60 -10.82 -11.99
C GLU A 163 14.68 -11.93 -11.46
N VAL A 164 14.24 -11.85 -10.19
CA VAL A 164 13.26 -12.78 -9.62
C VAL A 164 11.95 -12.77 -10.40
N VAL A 165 11.44 -11.59 -10.79
CA VAL A 165 10.20 -11.51 -11.58
C VAL A 165 10.39 -12.14 -12.96
N GLU A 166 11.48 -11.85 -13.67
CA GLU A 166 11.72 -12.44 -15.00
C GLU A 166 11.92 -13.97 -14.94
N GLU A 167 12.46 -14.50 -13.85
CA GLU A 167 12.62 -15.95 -13.65
C GLU A 167 11.32 -16.67 -13.30
N LEU A 168 10.51 -16.12 -12.39
CA LEU A 168 9.26 -16.73 -11.95
C LEU A 168 8.10 -16.49 -12.93
N TYR A 169 8.09 -15.33 -13.58
CA TYR A 169 6.99 -14.81 -14.41
C TYR A 169 7.53 -14.16 -15.69
N PRO A 170 8.14 -14.94 -16.61
CA PRO A 170 8.80 -14.42 -17.81
C PRO A 170 7.87 -13.60 -18.72
N GLU A 171 6.56 -13.81 -18.66
CA GLU A 171 5.54 -13.04 -19.36
C GLU A 171 5.48 -11.56 -18.93
N TYR A 172 6.00 -11.20 -17.76
CA TYR A 172 6.04 -9.82 -17.25
C TYR A 172 7.17 -8.98 -17.84
N LYS A 173 8.07 -9.55 -18.65
CA LYS A 173 9.23 -8.84 -19.21
C LYS A 173 8.85 -7.53 -19.92
N THR A 174 7.79 -7.55 -20.73
CA THR A 174 7.32 -6.34 -21.41
C THR A 174 6.76 -5.30 -20.43
N ALA A 175 6.02 -5.73 -19.40
CA ALA A 175 5.48 -4.83 -18.38
C ALA A 175 6.60 -4.18 -17.54
N ILE A 176 7.63 -4.95 -17.17
CA ILE A 176 8.84 -4.44 -16.49
C ILE A 176 9.52 -3.36 -17.33
N GLN A 177 9.72 -3.61 -18.63
CA GLN A 177 10.33 -2.62 -19.53
C GLN A 177 9.47 -1.38 -19.70
N GLN A 178 8.14 -1.53 -19.78
CA GLN A 178 7.22 -0.40 -19.86
C GLN A 178 7.30 0.47 -18.61
N PHE A 179 7.18 -0.13 -17.42
CA PHE A 179 7.26 0.61 -16.15
C PHE A 179 8.62 1.30 -15.98
N ASN A 180 9.72 0.59 -16.17
CA ASN A 180 11.07 1.14 -15.96
C ASN A 180 11.43 2.29 -16.91
N ASN A 181 10.84 2.31 -18.11
CA ASN A 181 11.04 3.39 -19.08
C ASN A 181 10.01 4.52 -18.96
N ALA A 182 8.90 4.32 -18.23
CA ALA A 182 7.90 5.34 -18.02
C ALA A 182 8.39 6.43 -17.06
N THR A 183 7.75 7.61 -17.16
CA THR A 183 8.05 8.80 -16.35
C THR A 183 7.06 9.00 -15.20
N ASP A 184 6.07 8.12 -15.07
CA ASP A 184 5.06 8.16 -14.02
C ASP A 184 4.73 6.76 -13.51
N GLY A 185 4.11 6.70 -12.34
CA GLY A 185 3.72 5.45 -11.70
C GLY A 185 2.87 5.66 -10.46
N TYR A 186 2.37 4.56 -9.90
CA TYR A 186 1.67 4.53 -8.62
C TYR A 186 2.68 4.23 -7.52
N TYR A 187 3.23 5.27 -6.90
CA TYR A 187 4.21 5.16 -5.80
C TYR A 187 3.49 5.04 -4.46
N THR A 188 2.73 3.96 -4.29
CA THR A 188 1.84 3.77 -3.14
C THR A 188 1.58 2.29 -2.87
N ASN A 189 1.18 2.00 -1.65
CA ASN A 189 0.56 0.76 -1.21
C ASN A 189 -0.90 0.97 -0.78
N MET A 190 -1.51 2.11 -1.15
CA MET A 190 -2.93 2.39 -0.94
C MET A 190 -3.75 2.01 -2.17
N PHE A 191 -4.75 1.16 -1.99
CA PHE A 191 -5.66 0.71 -3.06
C PHE A 191 -6.98 0.19 -2.50
N VAL A 192 -7.98 0.05 -3.36
CA VAL A 192 -9.16 -0.80 -3.13
C VAL A 192 -9.38 -1.62 -4.39
N MET A 193 -9.39 -2.96 -4.28
CA MET A 193 -9.51 -3.82 -5.45
C MET A 193 -10.47 -4.97 -5.22
N ARG A 194 -10.95 -5.59 -6.31
CA ARG A 194 -11.75 -6.81 -6.22
C ARG A 194 -10.97 -7.93 -5.53
N LYS A 195 -11.70 -8.80 -4.85
CA LYS A 195 -11.17 -9.96 -4.11
C LYS A 195 -10.31 -10.88 -4.97
N ASP A 196 -10.74 -11.19 -6.18
CA ASP A 196 -10.01 -12.07 -7.09
C ASP A 196 -8.65 -11.48 -7.46
N MET A 197 -8.62 -10.18 -7.80
CA MET A 197 -7.39 -9.45 -8.07
C MET A 197 -6.49 -9.34 -6.83
N PHE A 198 -7.07 -9.16 -5.64
CA PHE A 198 -6.30 -9.12 -4.39
C PHE A 198 -5.60 -10.44 -4.12
N ILE A 199 -6.29 -11.57 -4.31
CA ILE A 199 -5.70 -12.90 -4.12
C ILE A 199 -4.57 -13.14 -5.13
N ASP A 200 -4.83 -12.91 -6.42
CA ASP A 200 -3.85 -13.10 -7.50
C ASP A 200 -2.60 -12.22 -7.29
N TYR A 201 -2.81 -10.93 -6.97
CA TYR A 201 -1.71 -10.01 -6.67
C TYR A 201 -0.94 -10.41 -5.41
N SER A 202 -1.61 -10.90 -4.37
CA SER A 202 -0.96 -11.36 -3.14
C SER A 202 -0.07 -12.58 -3.39
N GLU A 203 -0.58 -13.57 -4.12
CA GLU A 203 0.17 -14.77 -4.49
C GLU A 203 1.40 -14.40 -5.34
N TRP A 204 1.24 -13.55 -6.34
CA TRP A 204 2.32 -13.06 -7.19
C TRP A 204 3.37 -12.29 -6.38
N LEU A 205 2.93 -11.31 -5.58
CA LEU A 205 3.81 -10.40 -4.84
C LEU A 205 4.63 -11.17 -3.79
N PHE A 206 3.98 -11.94 -2.92
CA PHE A 206 4.70 -12.60 -1.82
C PHE A 206 5.59 -13.74 -2.29
N ASN A 207 5.27 -14.42 -3.41
CA ASN A 207 6.18 -15.39 -4.01
C ASN A 207 7.47 -14.72 -4.53
N ILE A 208 7.38 -13.51 -5.08
CA ILE A 208 8.56 -12.72 -5.48
C ILE A 208 9.36 -12.30 -4.25
N LEU A 209 8.69 -11.77 -3.22
CA LEU A 209 9.36 -11.27 -2.01
C LEU A 209 10.07 -12.40 -1.24
N ASP A 210 9.43 -13.56 -1.11
CA ASP A 210 10.04 -14.75 -0.47
C ASP A 210 11.33 -15.17 -1.18
N ARG A 211 11.35 -15.13 -2.53
CA ARG A 211 12.58 -15.41 -3.31
C ARG A 211 13.61 -14.30 -3.26
N LEU A 212 13.17 -13.05 -3.12
CA LEU A 212 14.06 -11.91 -3.03
C LEU A 212 14.84 -11.92 -1.72
N GLU A 213 14.21 -12.31 -0.60
CA GLU A 213 14.88 -12.47 0.70
C GLU A 213 16.07 -13.44 0.64
N GLU A 214 16.02 -14.45 -0.22
CA GLU A 214 17.13 -15.40 -0.42
C GLU A 214 18.33 -14.79 -1.18
N ARG A 215 18.14 -13.64 -1.85
CA ARG A 215 19.13 -13.04 -2.77
C ARG A 215 19.76 -11.76 -2.24
N ILE A 216 19.05 -11.00 -1.41
CA ILE A 216 19.53 -9.71 -0.94
C ILE A 216 20.19 -9.83 0.44
N SER A 217 21.19 -8.97 0.66
CA SER A 217 21.87 -8.79 1.94
C SER A 217 21.84 -7.32 2.30
N MET A 218 21.31 -7.00 3.47
CA MET A 218 21.25 -5.65 4.01
C MET A 218 22.59 -5.30 4.66
N ASP A 219 23.46 -4.63 3.90
CA ASP A 219 24.83 -4.34 4.31
C ASP A 219 24.89 -3.09 5.21
N ASN A 220 24.56 -3.25 6.49
CA ASN A 220 24.49 -2.18 7.51
C ASN A 220 23.47 -1.07 7.19
N TYR A 221 22.31 -1.45 6.66
CA TYR A 221 21.23 -0.53 6.32
C TYR A 221 20.65 0.15 7.55
N ASN A 222 20.44 1.46 7.45
CA ASN A 222 19.74 2.25 8.45
C ASN A 222 18.21 2.02 8.39
N ALA A 223 17.45 2.64 9.28
CA ALA A 223 16.00 2.41 9.38
C ALA A 223 15.23 2.74 8.08
N GLN A 224 15.68 3.71 7.28
CA GLN A 224 15.08 4.07 6.00
C GLN A 224 15.50 3.15 4.86
N GLU A 225 16.71 2.58 4.93
CA GLU A 225 17.23 1.64 3.93
C GLU A 225 16.72 0.21 4.15
N ASN A 226 16.24 -0.10 5.36
CA ASN A 226 15.70 -1.43 5.68
C ASN A 226 14.33 -1.72 5.03
N VAL A 227 13.76 -0.80 4.24
CA VAL A 227 12.38 -0.83 3.70
C VAL A 227 12.32 -1.29 2.25
#